data_AF-A0A7X9A6I8-F1
#
_entry.id   AF-A0A7X9A6I8-F1
#
_cell.length_a   1.000
_cell.length_b   1.000
_cell.length_c   1.000
_cell.angle_alpha   90.00
_cell.angle_beta   90.00
_cell.angle_gamma   90.00
#
_symmetry.space_group_name_H-M   'P 1'
#
loop_
_entity.id
_entity.type
_entity.pdbx_description
1 polymer ?
#
loop_
_entity_poly.entity_id
_entity_poly.type
_entity_poly.pdbx_seq_one_letter_code
_entity_poly.pdbx_strand_id
1 'polypeptide(L)'
;MGERKFYDIHCHAMNLSHPNFLAFLRRFESSVRAQGIKVFLGANLLMATYFILNPLCPRLLETILKKTGIKGAVDRTKNLLALMENDLGAFFQLIEECLHDHVFTSGQLAIGEFNYRKVVLTPLMMDFGFKNMTNPGLHYFRRPIQKPVVEQVIDLFNGIKDFFRCRRNASWKYTLFLA
;
A
#
# COMPACT_ATOMS: atom_id res chain seq x y z
N MET A 1 1.26 -10.01 -35.74
CA MET A 1 0.40 -10.27 -34.56
C MET A 1 0.68 -9.21 -33.51
N GLY A 2 -0.34 -8.50 -33.03
CA GLY A 2 -0.16 -7.42 -32.04
C GLY A 2 0.31 -7.94 -30.68
N GLU A 3 1.06 -7.12 -29.94
CA GLU A 3 1.48 -7.44 -28.57
C GLU A 3 0.26 -7.60 -27.65
N ARG A 4 0.17 -8.75 -26.94
CA ARG A 4 -0.87 -8.96 -25.92
C ARG A 4 -0.59 -8.12 -24.69
N LYS A 5 -1.64 -7.47 -24.17
CA LYS A 5 -1.61 -6.65 -22.95
C LYS A 5 -2.56 -7.24 -21.91
N PHE A 6 -2.11 -7.30 -20.67
CA PHE A 6 -2.95 -7.64 -19.53
C PHE A 6 -3.60 -6.35 -19.00
N TYR A 7 -4.88 -6.41 -18.64
CA TYR A 7 -5.63 -5.28 -18.11
C TYR A 7 -6.09 -5.62 -16.70
N ASP A 8 -5.72 -4.77 -15.75
CA ASP A 8 -6.16 -4.90 -14.36
C ASP A 8 -6.79 -3.58 -13.90
N ILE A 9 -7.99 -3.71 -13.34
CA ILE A 9 -8.78 -2.59 -12.84
C ILE A 9 -8.54 -2.31 -11.35
N HIS A 10 -7.69 -3.09 -10.68
CA HIS A 10 -7.61 -3.10 -9.22
C HIS A 10 -6.26 -2.61 -8.67
N CYS A 11 -5.81 -1.43 -9.10
CA CYS A 11 -4.62 -0.80 -8.56
C CYS A 11 -5.00 0.31 -7.56
N HIS A 12 -4.78 0.12 -6.27
CA HIS A 12 -4.97 1.20 -5.28
C HIS A 12 -3.73 2.10 -5.24
N ALA A 13 -3.72 3.17 -6.02
CA ALA A 13 -2.65 4.16 -5.99
C ALA A 13 -2.99 5.29 -5.02
N MET A 14 -2.19 5.44 -3.97
CA MET A 14 -2.37 6.49 -2.96
C MET A 14 -1.04 6.84 -2.31
N ASN A 15 -0.94 8.10 -1.88
CA ASN A 15 0.09 8.62 -0.99
C ASN A 15 -0.56 9.01 0.36
N LEU A 16 0.21 9.50 1.33
CA LEU A 16 -0.30 9.91 2.64
C LEU A 16 -1.05 11.26 2.64
N SER A 17 -1.06 12.02 1.54
CA SER A 17 -1.72 13.33 1.48
C SER A 17 -3.24 13.24 1.40
N HIS A 18 -3.80 12.14 0.88
CA HIS A 18 -5.26 11.95 0.70
C HIS A 18 -6.00 11.21 1.82
N PRO A 19 -5.51 10.08 2.35
CA PRO A 19 -6.21 9.41 3.44
C PRO A 19 -6.25 10.30 4.68
N ASN A 20 -7.38 10.26 5.38
CA ASN A 20 -7.39 10.73 6.76
C ASN A 20 -6.63 9.68 7.60
N PHE A 21 -5.40 9.99 7.99
CA PHE A 21 -4.49 9.04 8.61
C PHE A 21 -5.08 8.35 9.85
N LEU A 22 -5.79 9.10 10.70
CA LEU A 22 -6.48 8.53 11.87
C LEU A 22 -7.56 7.52 11.47
N ALA A 23 -8.20 7.74 10.35
CA ALA A 23 -9.24 6.88 9.87
C ALA A 23 -8.71 5.64 9.13
N PHE A 24 -7.61 5.82 8.41
CA PHE A 24 -6.78 4.71 7.92
C PHE A 24 -6.33 3.82 9.10
N LEU A 25 -5.81 4.41 10.18
CA LEU A 25 -5.42 3.70 11.39
C LEU A 25 -6.61 3.00 12.08
N ARG A 26 -7.80 3.62 12.13
CA ARG A 26 -9.01 2.96 12.67
C ARG A 26 -9.43 1.74 11.85
N ARG A 27 -9.29 1.79 10.52
CA ARG A 27 -9.58 0.64 9.65
C ARG A 27 -8.53 -0.47 9.78
N PHE A 28 -7.30 -0.09 10.11
CA PHE A 28 -6.27 -1.02 10.54
C PHE A 28 -6.62 -1.62 11.92
N GLU A 29 -7.03 -0.80 12.89
CA GLU A 29 -7.43 -1.23 14.24
C GLU A 29 -8.57 -2.24 14.20
N SER A 30 -9.59 -2.05 13.37
CA SER A 30 -10.67 -3.02 13.22
C SER A 30 -10.19 -4.37 12.66
N SER A 31 -9.26 -4.33 11.70
CA SER A 31 -8.61 -5.52 11.14
C SER A 31 -7.76 -6.26 12.19
N VAL A 32 -7.08 -5.50 13.04
CA VAL A 32 -6.28 -5.99 14.17
C VAL A 32 -7.18 -6.60 15.27
N ARG A 33 -8.30 -5.96 15.61
CA ARG A 33 -9.30 -6.47 16.57
C ARG A 33 -9.94 -7.78 16.12
N ALA A 34 -10.19 -7.96 14.83
CA ALA A 34 -10.70 -9.23 14.30
C ALA A 34 -9.72 -10.40 14.53
N GLN A 35 -8.42 -10.11 14.61
CA GLN A 35 -7.39 -11.06 15.03
C GLN A 35 -7.04 -10.94 16.52
N GLY A 36 -7.93 -10.35 17.32
CA GLY A 36 -7.65 -9.82 18.65
C GLY A 36 -6.95 -10.79 19.61
N ILE A 37 -7.27 -12.09 19.57
CA ILE A 37 -6.59 -13.10 20.39
C ILE A 37 -5.13 -13.29 19.93
N LYS A 38 -4.88 -13.40 18.62
CA LYS A 38 -3.54 -13.54 18.06
C LYS A 38 -2.70 -12.28 18.23
N VAL A 39 -3.32 -11.11 18.11
CA VAL A 39 -2.66 -9.82 18.33
C VAL A 39 -2.39 -9.61 19.81
N PHE A 40 -3.31 -9.97 20.71
CA PHE A 40 -3.11 -9.84 22.15
C PHE A 40 -2.01 -10.77 22.64
N LEU A 41 -2.03 -12.05 22.24
CA LEU A 41 -0.94 -13.00 22.51
C LEU A 41 0.37 -12.55 21.87
N GLY A 42 0.32 -12.11 20.61
CA GLY A 42 1.47 -11.62 19.87
C GLY A 42 2.08 -10.38 20.49
N ALA A 43 1.28 -9.38 20.85
CA ALA A 43 1.72 -8.11 21.43
C ALA A 43 2.22 -8.27 22.87
N ASN A 44 1.58 -9.11 23.70
CA ASN A 44 2.10 -9.43 25.02
C ASN A 44 3.40 -10.24 24.92
N LEU A 45 3.50 -11.20 24.00
CA LEU A 45 4.74 -11.91 23.73
C LEU A 45 5.82 -10.96 23.20
N LEU A 46 5.48 -10.03 22.32
CA LEU A 46 6.39 -9.04 21.73
C LEU A 46 6.86 -8.02 22.77
N MET A 47 5.97 -7.58 23.67
CA MET A 47 6.32 -6.73 24.81
C MET A 47 7.20 -7.46 25.81
N ALA A 48 6.84 -8.70 26.19
CA ALA A 48 7.67 -9.52 27.07
C ALA A 48 9.04 -9.78 26.43
N THR A 49 9.09 -10.14 25.14
CA THR A 49 10.37 -10.36 24.45
C THR A 49 11.14 -9.07 24.19
N TYR A 50 10.49 -7.93 23.94
CA TYR A 50 11.17 -6.64 23.75
C TYR A 50 11.72 -6.08 25.07
N PHE A 51 10.95 -6.14 26.16
CA PHE A 51 11.41 -5.62 27.46
C PHE A 51 12.34 -6.59 28.20
N ILE A 52 12.21 -7.90 27.99
CA ILE A 52 13.03 -8.92 28.69
C ILE A 52 14.19 -9.41 27.82
N LEU A 53 13.97 -9.70 26.51
CA LEU A 53 14.99 -10.32 25.65
C LEU A 53 15.77 -9.34 24.75
N ASN A 54 15.26 -8.14 24.44
CA ASN A 54 16.01 -7.18 23.62
C ASN A 54 17.36 -6.76 24.25
N PRO A 55 17.48 -6.55 25.57
CA PRO A 55 18.79 -6.31 26.20
C PRO A 55 19.66 -7.57 26.36
N LEU A 56 19.09 -8.78 26.29
CA LEU A 56 19.81 -10.04 26.60
C LEU A 56 20.18 -10.87 25.36
N CYS A 57 19.32 -10.96 24.34
CA CYS A 57 19.50 -11.81 23.17
C CYS A 57 18.63 -11.37 21.96
N PRO A 58 19.05 -10.35 21.18
CA PRO A 58 18.28 -9.85 20.04
C PRO A 58 18.05 -10.90 18.93
N ARG A 59 18.92 -11.91 18.82
CA ARG A 59 18.79 -13.01 17.85
C ARG A 59 17.61 -13.95 18.15
N LEU A 60 17.27 -14.14 19.43
CA LEU A 60 16.14 -14.98 19.82
C LEU A 60 14.80 -14.28 19.50
N LEU A 61 14.73 -12.97 19.75
CA LEU A 61 13.60 -12.12 19.38
C LEU A 61 13.35 -12.17 17.87
N GLU A 62 14.40 -12.04 17.04
CA GLU A 62 14.24 -12.12 15.59
C GLU A 62 13.69 -13.48 15.14
N THR A 63 14.13 -14.57 15.78
CA THR A 63 13.67 -15.93 15.49
C THR A 63 12.20 -16.14 15.88
N ILE A 64 11.79 -15.64 17.04
CA ILE A 64 10.40 -15.70 17.52
C ILE A 64 9.50 -14.86 16.60
N LEU A 65 9.91 -13.65 16.24
CA LEU A 65 9.16 -12.76 15.33
C LEU A 65 9.01 -13.35 13.92
N LYS A 66 10.03 -14.06 13.42
CA LYS A 66 9.96 -14.81 12.16
C LYS A 66 8.98 -15.99 12.27
N LYS A 67 9.10 -16.83 13.31
CA LYS A 67 8.24 -18.03 13.49
C LYS A 67 6.78 -17.71 13.74
N THR A 68 6.50 -16.60 14.44
CA THR A 68 5.13 -16.13 14.71
C THR A 68 4.48 -15.43 13.51
N GLY A 69 5.23 -15.16 12.43
CA GLY A 69 4.76 -14.44 11.25
C GLY A 69 4.57 -12.93 11.46
N ILE A 70 4.80 -12.42 12.68
CA ILE A 70 4.61 -11.01 13.03
C ILE A 70 5.60 -10.14 12.25
N LYS A 71 6.86 -10.59 12.09
CA LYS A 71 7.87 -9.84 11.30
C LYS A 71 7.37 -9.56 9.89
N GLY A 72 6.83 -10.57 9.21
CA GLY A 72 6.30 -10.39 7.85
C GLY A 72 5.06 -9.49 7.76
N ALA A 73 4.22 -9.46 8.79
CA ALA A 73 3.09 -8.51 8.84
C ALA A 73 3.57 -7.06 9.05
N VAL A 74 4.54 -6.85 9.94
CA VAL A 74 5.15 -5.55 10.19
C VAL A 74 5.89 -5.04 8.96
N ASP A 75 6.72 -5.89 8.33
CA ASP A 75 7.50 -5.52 7.15
C ASP A 75 6.61 -5.15 5.96
N ARG A 76 5.50 -5.88 5.74
CA ARG A 76 4.51 -5.51 4.71
C ARG A 76 3.87 -4.15 4.97
N THR A 77 3.55 -3.85 6.23
CA THR A 77 2.98 -2.55 6.61
C THR A 77 3.99 -1.43 6.40
N LYS A 78 5.26 -1.65 6.78
CA LYS A 78 6.35 -0.71 6.55
C LYS A 78 6.59 -0.46 5.06
N ASN A 79 6.58 -1.51 4.24
CA ASN A 79 6.74 -1.37 2.79
C ASN A 79 5.58 -0.56 2.17
N LEU A 80 4.35 -0.78 2.63
CA LEU A 80 3.22 0.03 2.18
C LEU A 80 3.37 1.49 2.59
N LEU A 81 3.74 1.77 3.85
CA LEU A 81 3.94 3.14 4.32
C LEU A 81 5.08 3.82 3.58
N ALA A 82 6.22 3.15 3.39
CA ALA A 82 7.35 3.65 2.61
C ALA A 82 6.94 3.99 1.16
N LEU A 83 6.07 3.18 0.55
CA LEU A 83 5.52 3.46 -0.77
C LEU A 83 4.60 4.70 -0.76
N MET A 84 3.75 4.85 0.27
CA MET A 84 2.80 5.96 0.42
C MET A 84 3.44 7.29 0.87
N GLU A 85 4.66 7.27 1.38
CA GLU A 85 5.44 8.47 1.71
C GLU A 85 5.84 9.27 0.45
N ASN A 86 5.86 8.61 -0.71
CA ASN A 86 6.23 9.20 -1.99
C ASN A 86 5.01 9.79 -2.72
N ASP A 87 5.27 10.71 -3.66
CA ASP A 87 4.24 11.14 -4.61
C ASP A 87 3.82 10.01 -5.56
N LEU A 88 2.70 10.18 -6.26
CA LEU A 88 2.16 9.13 -7.13
C LEU A 88 3.04 8.83 -8.36
N GLY A 89 3.87 9.79 -8.81
CA GLY A 89 4.82 9.54 -9.89
C GLY A 89 5.94 8.59 -9.44
N ALA A 90 6.53 8.87 -8.27
CA ALA A 90 7.51 8.00 -7.65
C ALA A 90 6.92 6.64 -7.24
N PHE A 91 5.67 6.61 -6.76
CA PHE A 91 4.92 5.36 -6.52
C PHE A 91 4.91 4.46 -7.76
N PHE A 92 4.57 5.00 -8.93
CA PHE A 92 4.54 4.23 -10.18
C PHE A 92 5.92 3.77 -10.64
N GLN A 93 6.96 4.57 -10.38
CA GLN A 93 8.35 4.19 -10.65
C GLN A 93 8.79 3.04 -9.74
N LEU A 94 8.48 3.10 -8.45
CA LEU A 94 8.77 2.02 -7.51
C LEU A 94 8.04 0.73 -7.89
N ILE A 95 6.81 0.80 -8.38
CA ILE A 95 6.13 -0.38 -8.94
C ILE A 95 6.85 -0.90 -10.18
N GLU A 96 7.20 -0.04 -11.13
CA GLU A 96 7.94 -0.45 -12.33
C GLU A 96 9.28 -1.10 -11.96
N GLU A 97 10.00 -0.60 -10.96
CA GLU A 97 11.35 -1.11 -10.65
C GLU A 97 11.31 -2.32 -9.72
N CYS A 98 10.50 -2.27 -8.66
CA CYS A 98 10.48 -3.33 -7.66
C CYS A 98 9.60 -4.52 -8.09
N LEU A 99 8.47 -4.30 -8.78
CA LEU A 99 7.59 -5.40 -9.16
C LEU A 99 7.92 -6.00 -10.52
N HIS A 100 8.59 -5.29 -11.41
CA HIS A 100 8.90 -5.82 -12.75
C HIS A 100 9.67 -7.13 -12.67
N ASP A 101 10.76 -7.17 -11.91
CA ASP A 101 11.62 -8.38 -11.86
C ASP A 101 10.98 -9.54 -11.08
N HIS A 102 9.97 -9.26 -10.26
CA HIS A 102 9.22 -10.27 -9.52
C HIS A 102 8.03 -10.83 -10.32
N VAL A 103 7.51 -10.06 -11.28
CA VAL A 103 6.28 -10.37 -12.02
C VAL A 103 6.58 -10.80 -13.47
N PHE A 104 7.57 -10.19 -14.11
CA PHE A 104 7.97 -10.49 -15.48
C PHE A 104 9.17 -11.45 -15.48
N THR A 105 8.98 -12.62 -16.08
CA THR A 105 10.08 -13.55 -16.36
C THR A 105 10.49 -13.40 -17.82
N SER A 106 11.77 -13.12 -18.08
CA SER A 106 12.28 -12.88 -19.44
C SER A 106 11.50 -11.79 -20.20
N GLY A 107 11.05 -10.75 -19.48
CA GLY A 107 10.28 -9.63 -20.06
C GLY A 107 8.83 -9.97 -20.41
N GLN A 108 8.29 -11.08 -19.91
CA GLN A 108 6.89 -11.47 -20.11
C GLN A 108 6.21 -11.83 -18.78
N LEU A 109 4.96 -11.41 -18.64
CA LEU A 109 4.06 -11.81 -17.57
C LEU A 109 3.24 -13.02 -18.05
N ALA A 110 3.39 -14.16 -17.38
CA ALA A 110 2.61 -15.36 -17.64
C ALA A 110 1.39 -15.42 -16.70
N ILE A 111 0.19 -15.46 -17.27
CA ILE A 111 -1.07 -15.70 -16.53
C ILE A 111 -1.83 -16.82 -17.23
N GLY A 112 -1.93 -17.97 -16.57
CA GLY A 112 -2.44 -19.19 -17.19
C GLY A 112 -1.57 -19.58 -18.39
N GLU A 113 -2.20 -19.80 -19.54
CA GLU A 113 -1.52 -20.17 -20.79
C GLU A 113 -1.09 -18.95 -21.63
N PHE A 114 -1.32 -17.73 -21.12
CA PHE A 114 -1.10 -16.51 -21.87
C PHE A 114 0.11 -15.74 -21.38
N ASN A 115 0.91 -15.27 -22.34
CA ASN A 115 2.05 -14.40 -22.11
C ASN A 115 1.75 -12.97 -22.55
N TYR A 116 2.02 -12.01 -21.67
CA TYR A 116 1.78 -10.59 -21.86
C TYR A 116 3.09 -9.82 -21.75
N ARG A 117 3.31 -8.87 -22.65
CA ARG A 117 4.51 -8.00 -22.60
C ARG A 117 4.28 -6.73 -21.80
N LYS A 118 3.01 -6.37 -21.58
CA LYS A 118 2.64 -5.13 -20.91
C LYS A 118 1.43 -5.35 -20.03
N VAL A 119 1.41 -4.62 -18.92
CA VAL A 119 0.27 -4.53 -18.02
C VAL A 119 -0.30 -3.13 -18.10
N VAL A 120 -1.61 -3.03 -18.22
CA VAL A 120 -2.35 -1.77 -18.15
C VAL A 120 -3.12 -1.78 -16.83
N LEU A 121 -2.71 -0.91 -15.92
CA LEU A 121 -3.35 -0.69 -14.62
C LEU A 121 -4.28 0.50 -14.70
N THR A 122 -5.45 0.34 -14.08
CA THR A 122 -6.37 1.45 -13.81
C THR A 122 -6.30 1.77 -12.33
N PRO A 123 -5.69 2.91 -11.94
CA PRO A 123 -5.64 3.29 -10.55
C PRO A 123 -7.04 3.65 -10.03
N LEU A 124 -7.45 2.97 -8.98
CA LEU A 124 -8.69 3.22 -8.26
C LEU A 124 -8.47 4.35 -7.26
N MET A 125 -9.37 5.33 -7.31
CA MET A 125 -9.45 6.38 -6.30
C MET A 125 -10.31 5.89 -5.14
N MET A 126 -9.84 6.11 -3.93
CA MET A 126 -10.56 5.78 -2.71
C MET A 126 -11.07 7.07 -2.07
N ASP A 127 -12.39 7.20 -2.00
CA ASP A 127 -13.01 8.27 -1.25
C ASP A 127 -12.83 8.01 0.26
N PHE A 128 -11.80 8.63 0.83
CA PHE A 128 -11.61 8.74 2.28
C PHE A 128 -12.42 9.90 2.87
N GLY A 129 -13.30 10.54 2.09
CA GLY A 129 -14.29 11.50 2.56
C GLY A 129 -15.24 10.84 3.54
N PHE A 130 -14.92 10.96 4.83
CA PHE A 130 -15.71 10.37 5.89
C PHE A 130 -17.08 11.05 6.00
N LYS A 131 -18.14 10.34 5.60
CA LYS A 131 -19.48 10.56 6.13
C LYS A 131 -19.49 10.03 7.58
N ASN A 132 -19.55 10.93 8.56
CA ASN A 132 -19.86 10.67 9.99
C ASN A 132 -18.76 10.15 10.93
N MET A 133 -17.47 10.16 10.57
CA MET A 133 -16.43 9.88 11.59
C MET A 133 -16.07 11.14 12.37
N THR A 134 -16.65 11.26 13.55
CA THR A 134 -16.21 12.22 14.57
C THR A 134 -15.58 11.47 15.74
N ASN A 135 -14.65 12.10 16.44
CA ASN A 135 -14.20 11.65 17.76
C ASN A 135 -14.34 12.80 18.74
N PRO A 136 -15.37 12.81 19.59
CA PRO A 136 -15.59 13.88 20.56
C PRO A 136 -14.41 14.09 21.52
N GLY A 137 -13.63 13.04 21.76
CA GLY A 137 -12.45 13.03 22.63
C GLY A 137 -11.17 13.57 21.99
N LEU A 138 -11.18 13.93 20.70
CA LEU A 138 -10.03 14.51 20.00
C LEU A 138 -10.39 15.92 19.52
N HIS A 139 -9.68 16.93 20.01
CA HIS A 139 -9.99 18.35 19.77
C HIS A 139 -10.14 18.68 18.27
N TYR A 140 -9.15 18.31 17.45
CA TYR A 140 -9.14 18.58 16.01
C TYR A 140 -9.88 17.52 15.16
N PHE A 141 -10.35 16.43 15.77
CA PHE A 141 -11.09 15.35 15.07
C PHE A 141 -12.58 15.32 15.47
N ARG A 142 -13.03 16.33 16.23
CA ARG A 142 -14.44 16.50 16.58
C ARG A 142 -15.28 16.85 15.34
N ARG A 143 -14.71 17.63 14.41
CA ARG A 143 -15.27 18.01 13.11
C ARG A 143 -14.14 18.01 12.08
N PRO A 144 -13.72 16.84 11.57
CA PRO A 144 -12.61 16.79 10.64
C PRO A 144 -12.99 17.48 9.32
N ILE A 145 -12.05 18.24 8.75
CA ILE A 145 -12.18 18.80 7.41
C ILE A 145 -12.16 17.63 6.42
N GLN A 146 -13.13 17.60 5.51
CA GLN A 146 -13.16 16.60 4.43
C GLN A 146 -12.17 17.03 3.35
N LYS A 147 -11.28 16.12 2.96
CA LYS A 147 -10.38 16.31 1.83
C LYS A 147 -11.17 16.05 0.55
N PRO A 148 -11.20 16.99 -0.40
CA PRO A 148 -11.95 16.81 -1.63
C PRO A 148 -11.25 15.77 -2.53
N VAL A 149 -12.02 14.84 -3.10
CA VAL A 149 -11.50 13.81 -4.01
C VAL A 149 -10.78 14.41 -5.24
N VAL A 150 -11.11 15.65 -5.61
CA VAL A 150 -10.47 16.36 -6.73
C VAL A 150 -8.95 16.48 -6.58
N GLU A 151 -8.45 16.63 -5.35
CA GLU A 151 -7.00 16.70 -5.11
C GLU A 151 -6.34 15.36 -5.43
N GLN A 152 -7.00 14.25 -5.10
CA GLN A 152 -6.53 12.90 -5.47
C GLN A 152 -6.55 12.68 -6.98
N VAL A 153 -7.57 13.18 -7.68
CA VAL A 153 -7.64 13.12 -9.16
C VAL A 153 -6.45 13.87 -9.77
N ILE A 154 -6.16 15.07 -9.27
CA ILE A 154 -5.06 15.91 -9.77
C ILE A 154 -3.72 15.22 -9.51
N ASP A 155 -3.49 14.73 -8.30
CA ASP A 155 -2.26 14.00 -7.94
C ASP A 155 -2.08 12.76 -8.81
N LEU A 156 -3.15 12.01 -9.06
CA LEU A 156 -3.11 10.81 -9.88
C LEU A 156 -2.76 11.15 -11.34
N PHE A 157 -3.41 12.17 -11.89
CA PHE A 157 -3.14 12.63 -13.25
C PHE A 157 -1.69 13.10 -13.41
N ASN A 158 -1.19 13.89 -12.45
CA ASN A 158 0.19 14.36 -12.44
C ASN A 158 1.19 13.21 -12.28
N GLY A 159 0.91 12.26 -11.38
CA GLY A 159 1.75 11.08 -11.18
C GLY A 159 1.86 10.22 -12.44
N ILE A 160 0.75 9.97 -13.14
CA ILE A 160 0.75 9.24 -14.42
C ILE A 160 1.55 10.01 -15.48
N LYS A 161 1.32 11.32 -15.59
CA LYS A 161 2.04 12.18 -16.53
C LYS A 161 3.55 12.16 -16.28
N ASP A 162 3.97 12.32 -15.03
CA ASP A 162 5.38 12.33 -14.66
C ASP A 162 6.04 10.96 -14.85
N PHE A 163 5.31 9.87 -14.56
CA PHE A 163 5.77 8.52 -14.88
C PHE A 163 6.08 8.35 -16.37
N PHE A 164 5.16 8.74 -17.25
CA PHE A 164 5.38 8.63 -18.71
C PHE A 164 6.44 9.60 -19.24
N ARG A 165 6.66 10.74 -18.57
CA ARG A 165 7.77 11.65 -18.88
C ARG A 165 9.12 10.98 -18.63
N CYS A 166 9.24 10.24 -17.54
CA CYS A 166 10.47 9.55 -17.16
C CYS A 166 10.68 8.22 -17.91
N ARG A 167 9.60 7.52 -18.30
CA ARG A 167 9.67 6.16 -18.90
C ARG A 167 8.79 6.03 -20.15
N ARG A 168 9.40 6.19 -21.34
CA ARG A 168 8.71 5.97 -22.63
C ARG A 168 8.43 4.50 -22.97
N ASN A 169 9.26 3.57 -22.50
CA ASN A 169 9.18 2.14 -22.79
C ASN A 169 8.87 1.30 -21.53
N ALA A 170 7.95 1.79 -20.68
CA ALA A 170 7.52 1.07 -19.49
C ALA A 170 6.76 -0.22 -19.82
N SER A 171 7.00 -1.27 -19.03
CA SER A 171 6.23 -2.52 -19.05
C SER A 171 4.85 -2.30 -18.43
N TRP A 172 4.76 -1.38 -17.47
CA TRP A 172 3.52 -0.95 -16.85
C TRP A 172 2.96 0.30 -17.55
N LYS A 173 1.65 0.31 -17.77
CA LYS A 173 0.90 1.45 -18.31
C LYS A 173 -0.20 1.81 -17.35
N TYR A 174 -0.44 3.10 -17.18
CA TYR A 174 -1.49 3.60 -16.31
C TYR A 174 -2.53 4.36 -17.12
N THR A 175 -3.80 4.14 -16.82
CA THR A 175 -4.92 4.84 -17.45
C THR A 175 -5.91 5.32 -16.40
N LEU A 176 -6.49 6.50 -16.60
CA LEU A 176 -7.62 6.95 -15.79
C LEU A 176 -8.90 6.34 -16.36
N PHE A 177 -9.68 5.73 -15.47
CA PHE A 177 -11.09 5.44 -15.72
C PHE A 177 -11.88 6.33 -14.75
N LEU A 178 -12.45 7.41 -15.28
CA LEU A 178 -13.44 8.20 -14.55
C LEU A 178 -14.78 7.49 -14.77
N ALA A 179 -15.23 6.72 -13.77
CA ALA A 179 -16.55 6.10 -13.75
C ALA A 179 -17.62 7.12 -13.31
#